data_AF-A0A5T0ITF2-F1
#
_entry.id   AF-A0A5T0ITF2-F1
#
_cell.length_a   1.000
_cell.length_b   1.000
_cell.length_c   1.000
_cell.angle_alpha   90.00
_cell.angle_beta   90.00
_cell.angle_gamma   90.00
#
_symmetry.space_group_name_H-M   'P 1'
#
loop_
_entity.id
_entity.type
_entity.pdbx_description
1 polymer ?
#
loop_
_entity_poly.entity_id
_entity_poly.type
_entity_poly.pdbx_seq_one_letter_code
_entity_poly.pdbx_strand_id
1 'polypeptide(L)'
;FSSELQSARLMILQTSSLDIELFSNFCSSKPFFQFSRIYFLELMSHYYERFHEDVLELNKKLVQDFKDSILSHGNDPLDALQGIEQFVYNLPQMITHPSYKELLSKRKGISDTAIIVSTGPSLTKQLPLLKKYASKATIFCADSSYPILAKHGIKPDYVLSLERIPLTSEFFNNDFGEFDKDILFVLKSYVHPHTTKYLQKNNRNFMLVSTYASFINYLKLDDFGYFNMGFSVANMNFLLAIHLKHKNIVLIGQDLAYAKDGLSHTKDYSNLDKHEGHFQRDKNKYTTQAYGDNGKVESSFVWTLFRHNFEQDVANAKKNYY
;
A
#
# COMPACT_ATOMS: atom_id res chain seq x y z
N PHE A 1 43.93 -18.19 5.48
CA PHE A 1 42.88 -17.69 4.57
C PHE A 1 41.91 -18.75 4.08
N SER A 2 42.25 -20.06 4.01
CA SER A 2 41.28 -21.08 3.54
C SER A 2 40.01 -21.14 4.40
N SER A 3 40.14 -21.12 5.73
CA SER A 3 39.00 -21.07 6.66
C SER A 3 38.20 -19.78 6.55
N GLU A 4 38.88 -18.64 6.39
CA GLU A 4 38.25 -17.32 6.30
C GLU A 4 37.47 -17.15 4.98
N LEU A 5 38.00 -17.66 3.88
CA LEU A 5 37.33 -17.69 2.58
C LEU A 5 36.13 -18.65 2.59
N GLN A 6 36.28 -19.86 3.16
CA GLN A 6 35.19 -20.83 3.28
C GLN A 6 34.05 -20.34 4.19
N SER A 7 34.37 -19.57 5.23
CA SER A 7 33.38 -18.98 6.14
C SER A 7 32.84 -17.61 5.70
N ALA A 8 33.23 -17.14 4.52
CA ALA A 8 32.90 -15.80 4.00
C ALA A 8 33.30 -14.63 4.94
N ARG A 9 34.24 -14.85 5.86
CA ARG A 9 34.84 -13.80 6.69
C ARG A 9 35.84 -12.95 5.93
N LEU A 10 36.42 -13.51 4.86
CA LEU A 10 37.19 -12.80 3.85
C LEU A 10 36.53 -13.02 2.49
N MET A 11 36.24 -11.94 1.77
CA MET A 11 35.68 -11.99 0.43
C MET A 11 36.60 -11.25 -0.53
N ILE A 12 36.86 -11.85 -1.69
CA ILE A 12 37.63 -11.22 -2.76
C ILE A 12 36.64 -10.84 -3.85
N LEU A 13 36.51 -9.54 -4.09
CA LEU A 13 35.57 -8.99 -5.06
C LEU A 13 36.36 -8.24 -6.13
N GLN A 14 36.07 -8.53 -7.39
CA GLN A 14 36.61 -7.77 -8.51
C GLN A 14 35.71 -6.58 -8.79
N THR A 15 36.22 -5.36 -8.60
CA THR A 15 35.44 -4.11 -8.71
C THR A 15 34.76 -3.94 -10.08
N SER A 16 35.42 -4.38 -11.15
CA SER A 16 34.88 -4.30 -12.52
C SER A 16 33.71 -5.25 -12.81
N SER A 17 33.43 -6.21 -11.93
CA SER A 17 32.32 -7.16 -12.09
C SER A 17 31.18 -6.93 -11.10
N LEU A 18 31.21 -5.83 -10.34
CA LEU A 18 30.16 -5.49 -9.39
C LEU A 18 29.02 -4.78 -10.12
N ASP A 19 27.89 -5.45 -10.25
CA ASP A 19 26.66 -4.91 -10.80
C ASP A 19 25.64 -4.60 -9.69
N ILE A 20 24.52 -4.00 -10.09
CA ILE A 20 23.43 -3.60 -9.19
C ILE A 20 22.85 -4.81 -8.46
N GLU A 21 22.77 -5.96 -9.12
CA GLU A 21 22.23 -7.19 -8.52
C GLU A 21 23.14 -7.67 -7.38
N LEU A 22 24.45 -7.67 -7.59
CA LEU A 22 25.41 -8.04 -6.57
C LEU A 22 25.33 -7.11 -5.36
N PHE A 23 25.32 -5.79 -5.56
CA PHE A 23 25.20 -4.85 -4.44
C PHE A 23 23.90 -5.03 -3.66
N SER A 24 22.77 -5.13 -4.37
CA SER A 24 21.46 -5.36 -3.75
C SER A 24 21.43 -6.64 -2.91
N ASN A 25 21.91 -7.76 -3.48
CA ASN A 25 21.96 -9.04 -2.78
C ASN A 25 22.93 -9.01 -1.60
N PHE A 26 24.11 -8.41 -1.78
CA PHE A 26 25.12 -8.27 -0.75
C PHE A 26 24.59 -7.47 0.44
N CYS A 27 24.10 -6.26 0.19
CA CYS A 27 23.60 -5.34 1.22
C CYS A 27 22.34 -5.85 1.93
N SER A 28 21.52 -6.68 1.26
CA SER A 28 20.29 -7.26 1.84
C SER A 28 20.51 -8.59 2.57
N SER A 29 21.67 -9.23 2.41
CA SER A 29 21.94 -10.55 2.99
C SER A 29 22.51 -10.48 4.41
N LYS A 30 22.32 -11.55 5.19
CA LYS A 30 23.01 -11.71 6.47
C LYS A 30 24.47 -12.14 6.23
N PRO A 31 25.45 -11.65 7.00
CA PRO A 31 25.29 -10.74 8.14
C PRO A 31 25.27 -9.24 7.76
N PHE A 32 25.60 -8.88 6.51
CA PHE A 32 25.83 -7.49 6.09
C PHE A 32 24.66 -6.55 6.43
N PHE A 33 23.43 -6.96 6.15
CA PHE A 33 22.25 -6.17 6.46
C PHE A 33 22.13 -5.84 7.97
N GLN A 34 22.49 -6.77 8.85
CA GLN A 34 22.40 -6.57 10.31
C GLN A 34 23.36 -5.49 10.82
N PHE A 35 24.46 -5.27 10.09
CA PHE A 35 25.46 -4.26 10.40
C PHE A 35 25.38 -3.02 9.50
N SER A 36 24.39 -2.95 8.60
CA SER A 36 24.23 -1.85 7.63
C SER A 36 24.21 -0.46 8.28
N ARG A 37 23.60 -0.32 9.47
CA ARG A 37 23.53 0.95 10.21
C ARG A 37 24.85 1.41 10.83
N ILE A 38 25.83 0.51 10.94
CA ILE A 38 27.17 0.81 11.44
C ILE A 38 28.23 0.63 10.35
N TYR A 39 27.81 0.57 9.08
CA TYR A 39 28.72 0.43 7.95
C TYR A 39 29.76 1.55 7.94
N PHE A 40 31.01 1.15 7.78
CA PHE A 40 32.15 2.03 7.60
C PHE A 40 33.16 1.35 6.67
N LEU A 41 33.62 2.08 5.65
CA LEU A 41 34.67 1.59 4.75
C LEU A 41 36.04 2.00 5.30
N GLU A 42 36.72 1.05 5.94
CA GLU A 42 38.07 1.25 6.47
C GLU A 42 39.14 0.76 5.48
N LEU A 43 40.12 1.61 5.17
CA LEU A 43 41.28 1.23 4.38
C LEU A 43 42.36 0.63 5.28
N MET A 44 42.68 -0.65 5.07
CA MET A 44 43.64 -1.39 5.90
C MET A 44 45.12 -0.99 5.66
N SER A 45 45.39 -0.15 4.66
CA SER A 45 46.74 0.29 4.30
C SER A 45 46.72 1.58 3.49
N HIS A 46 47.69 2.47 3.74
CA HIS A 46 47.96 3.68 2.94
C HIS A 46 48.22 3.37 1.46
N TYR A 47 48.60 2.13 1.11
CA TYR A 47 48.75 1.73 -0.28
C TYR A 47 47.48 1.97 -1.11
N TYR A 48 46.30 1.73 -0.52
CA TYR A 48 45.03 1.83 -1.21
C TYR A 48 44.55 3.27 -1.44
N GLU A 49 45.13 4.27 -0.76
CA GLU A 49 44.79 5.68 -0.97
C GLU A 49 45.10 6.15 -2.40
N ARG A 50 46.01 5.47 -3.11
CA ARG A 50 46.33 5.74 -4.51
C ARG A 50 45.16 5.45 -5.46
N PHE A 51 44.18 4.67 -5.04
CA PHE A 51 42.96 4.33 -5.79
C PHE A 51 41.74 5.10 -5.27
N HIS A 52 41.95 6.36 -4.86
CA HIS A 52 40.94 7.18 -4.17
C HIS A 52 39.59 7.24 -4.88
N GLU A 53 39.57 7.45 -6.20
CA GLU A 53 38.33 7.54 -6.97
C GLU A 53 37.53 6.23 -6.95
N ASP A 54 38.19 5.08 -7.15
CA ASP A 54 37.56 3.76 -7.11
C ASP A 54 36.97 3.47 -5.72
N VAL A 55 37.71 3.83 -4.67
CA VAL A 55 37.26 3.69 -3.27
C VAL A 55 36.03 4.57 -3.00
N LEU A 56 36.04 5.82 -3.47
CA LEU A 56 34.91 6.74 -3.33
C LEU A 56 33.67 6.24 -4.09
N GLU A 57 33.83 5.77 -5.31
CA GLU A 57 32.72 5.24 -6.11
C GLU A 57 32.12 3.98 -5.46
N LEU A 58 32.97 3.05 -5.01
CA LEU A 58 32.54 1.85 -4.30
C LEU A 58 31.78 2.21 -3.02
N ASN A 59 32.31 3.15 -2.22
CA ASN A 59 31.66 3.60 -1.00
C ASN A 59 30.29 4.22 -1.28
N LYS A 60 30.18 5.06 -2.33
CA LYS A 60 28.90 5.66 -2.74
C LYS A 60 27.85 4.60 -3.09
N LYS A 61 28.23 3.57 -3.86
CA LYS A 61 27.34 2.44 -4.20
C LYS A 61 26.90 1.69 -2.95
N LEU A 62 27.85 1.26 -2.11
CA LEU A 62 27.54 0.55 -0.86
C LEU A 62 26.63 1.35 0.07
N VAL A 63 26.90 2.64 0.29
CA VAL A 63 26.05 3.51 1.12
C VAL A 63 24.64 3.61 0.55
N GLN A 64 24.52 3.76 -0.77
CA GLN A 64 23.23 3.87 -1.44
C GLN A 64 22.45 2.55 -1.35
N ASP A 65 23.07 1.41 -1.67
CA ASP A 65 22.43 0.10 -1.62
C ASP A 65 22.09 -0.35 -0.19
N PHE A 66 22.92 -0.04 0.82
CA PHE A 66 22.55 -0.24 2.22
C PHE A 66 21.34 0.61 2.61
N LYS A 67 21.32 1.88 2.19
CA LYS A 67 20.17 2.76 2.46
C LYS A 67 18.90 2.21 1.82
N ASP A 68 18.97 1.78 0.57
CA ASP A 68 17.82 1.22 -0.15
C ASP A 68 17.36 -0.10 0.47
N SER A 69 18.30 -0.97 0.89
CA SER A 69 17.99 -2.18 1.63
C SER A 69 17.35 -1.91 2.99
N ILE A 70 17.79 -0.88 3.73
CA ILE A 70 17.17 -0.50 5.00
C ILE A 70 15.75 0.00 4.77
N LEU A 71 15.55 0.85 3.77
CA LEU A 71 14.23 1.39 3.45
C LEU A 71 13.25 0.29 3.00
N SER A 72 13.71 -0.72 2.26
CA SER A 72 12.86 -1.82 1.79
C SER A 72 12.38 -2.76 2.91
N HIS A 73 13.14 -2.90 3.99
CA HIS A 73 12.79 -3.73 5.15
C HIS A 73 11.98 -2.98 6.22
N GLY A 74 11.79 -1.67 6.04
CA GLY A 74 11.17 -0.79 7.02
C GLY A 74 12.21 -0.15 7.93
N ASN A 75 12.00 1.14 8.21
CA ASN A 75 12.92 1.99 8.95
C ASN A 75 12.35 2.52 10.27
N ASP A 76 11.12 2.12 10.64
CA ASP A 76 10.44 2.59 11.84
C ASP A 76 10.04 1.40 12.76
N PRO A 77 10.79 1.16 13.85
CA PRO A 77 10.46 0.10 14.78
C PRO A 77 9.17 0.37 15.59
N LEU A 78 8.79 1.63 15.80
CA LEU A 78 7.55 1.97 16.50
C LEU A 78 6.35 1.58 15.64
N ASP A 79 6.42 1.87 14.34
CA ASP A 79 5.41 1.45 13.37
C ASP A 79 5.24 -0.09 13.33
N ALA A 80 6.34 -0.83 13.38
CA ALA A 80 6.31 -2.29 13.44
C ALA A 80 5.68 -2.81 14.74
N LEU A 81 6.04 -2.25 15.90
CA LEU A 81 5.47 -2.62 17.20
C LEU A 81 3.97 -2.30 17.26
N GLN A 82 3.56 -1.15 16.75
CA GLN A 82 2.15 -0.78 16.63
C GLN A 82 1.39 -1.78 15.75
N GLY A 83 1.96 -2.21 14.63
CA GLY A 83 1.37 -3.23 13.77
C GLY A 83 1.16 -4.57 14.49
N ILE A 84 2.14 -5.01 15.30
CA ILE A 84 2.05 -6.23 16.10
C ILE A 84 0.96 -6.10 17.17
N GLU A 85 0.96 -5.01 17.93
CA GLU A 85 -0.01 -4.75 18.99
C GLU A 85 -1.45 -4.77 18.46
N GLN A 86 -1.71 -4.00 17.40
CA GLN A 86 -3.05 -3.92 16.82
C GLN A 86 -3.49 -5.22 16.15
N PHE A 87 -2.56 -5.96 15.54
CA PHE A 87 -2.84 -7.30 15.05
C PHE A 87 -3.31 -8.23 16.18
N VAL A 88 -2.63 -8.23 17.33
CA VAL A 88 -2.99 -9.05 18.49
C VAL A 88 -4.38 -8.70 19.01
N TYR A 89 -4.74 -7.41 19.05
CA TYR A 89 -6.09 -6.99 19.46
C TYR A 89 -7.19 -7.44 18.49
N ASN A 90 -6.90 -7.43 17.19
CA ASN A 90 -7.87 -7.82 16.17
C ASN A 90 -7.92 -9.33 15.91
N LEU A 91 -6.91 -10.08 16.35
CA LEU A 91 -6.77 -11.52 16.08
C LEU A 91 -8.01 -12.34 16.47
N PRO A 92 -8.65 -12.17 17.64
CA PRO A 92 -9.87 -12.89 17.98
C PRO A 92 -11.01 -12.65 16.98
N GLN A 93 -11.15 -11.41 16.50
CA GLN A 93 -12.15 -11.09 15.48
C GLN A 93 -11.77 -11.72 14.14
N MET A 94 -10.50 -11.67 13.74
CA MET A 94 -10.05 -12.26 12.48
C MET A 94 -10.37 -13.77 12.39
N ILE A 95 -10.11 -14.53 13.45
CA ILE A 95 -10.29 -15.99 13.43
C ILE A 95 -11.75 -16.44 13.58
N THR A 96 -12.64 -15.53 14.01
CA THR A 96 -14.08 -15.78 14.18
C THR A 96 -14.92 -15.29 13.00
N HIS A 97 -14.30 -14.60 12.04
CA HIS A 97 -14.95 -14.08 10.83
C HIS A 97 -14.50 -14.88 9.59
N PRO A 98 -15.23 -14.76 8.45
CA PRO A 98 -14.85 -15.42 7.21
C PRO A 98 -13.42 -15.11 6.78
N SER A 99 -12.75 -16.12 6.23
CA SER A 99 -11.37 -16.00 5.77
C SER A 99 -11.26 -15.33 4.40
N TYR A 100 -10.05 -14.88 4.04
CA TYR A 100 -9.79 -14.38 2.69
C TYR A 100 -10.02 -15.47 1.62
N LYS A 101 -9.62 -16.72 1.91
CA LYS A 101 -9.88 -17.86 1.01
C LYS A 101 -11.39 -18.07 0.80
N GLU A 102 -12.19 -17.94 1.86
CA GLU A 102 -13.64 -18.07 1.78
C GLU A 102 -14.29 -16.93 0.99
N LEU A 103 -13.83 -15.69 1.15
CA LEU A 103 -14.28 -14.57 0.32
C LEU A 103 -14.06 -14.88 -1.16
N LEU A 104 -12.85 -15.30 -1.52
CA LEU A 104 -12.52 -15.62 -2.91
C LEU A 104 -13.36 -16.78 -3.43
N SER A 105 -13.51 -17.87 -2.67
CA SER A 105 -14.27 -19.05 -3.12
C SER A 105 -15.74 -18.72 -3.37
N LYS A 106 -16.33 -17.84 -2.56
CA LYS A 106 -17.74 -17.45 -2.68
C LYS A 106 -18.01 -16.36 -3.71
N ARG A 107 -17.05 -15.46 -3.97
CA ARG A 107 -17.30 -14.23 -4.75
C ARG A 107 -16.60 -14.17 -6.10
N LYS A 108 -15.64 -15.07 -6.35
CA LYS A 108 -14.89 -15.10 -7.60
C LYS A 108 -15.80 -15.35 -8.81
N GLY A 109 -15.72 -14.48 -9.81
CA GLY A 109 -16.43 -14.61 -11.08
C GLY A 109 -17.94 -14.35 -11.01
N ILE A 110 -18.46 -13.78 -9.92
CA ILE A 110 -19.89 -13.43 -9.80
C ILE A 110 -20.26 -12.22 -10.67
N SER A 111 -19.35 -11.25 -10.79
CA SER A 111 -19.59 -9.99 -11.51
C SER A 111 -18.44 -9.72 -12.48
N ASP A 112 -18.80 -9.28 -13.68
CA ASP A 112 -17.81 -8.96 -14.72
C ASP A 112 -17.24 -7.55 -14.58
N THR A 113 -17.94 -6.63 -13.90
CA THR A 113 -17.55 -5.22 -13.85
C THR A 113 -17.41 -4.74 -12.41
N ALA A 114 -16.25 -4.16 -12.09
CA ALA A 114 -15.97 -3.47 -10.84
C ALA A 114 -15.81 -1.97 -11.09
N ILE A 115 -16.36 -1.15 -10.20
CA ILE A 115 -16.06 0.29 -10.11
C ILE A 115 -15.34 0.53 -8.78
N ILE A 116 -14.11 1.00 -8.84
CA ILE A 116 -13.32 1.38 -7.68
C ILE A 116 -13.46 2.88 -7.47
N VAL A 117 -13.95 3.23 -6.28
CA VAL A 117 -14.22 4.60 -5.86
C VAL A 117 -13.15 5.04 -4.86
N SER A 118 -12.37 6.02 -5.28
CA SER A 118 -11.33 6.65 -4.48
C SER A 118 -11.65 8.13 -4.22
N THR A 119 -10.91 8.76 -3.31
CA THR A 119 -11.29 10.06 -2.70
C THR A 119 -10.60 11.26 -3.35
N GLY A 120 -10.11 11.10 -4.58
CA GLY A 120 -9.46 12.19 -5.31
C GLY A 120 -10.43 13.31 -5.72
N PRO A 121 -9.91 14.48 -6.11
CA PRO A 121 -10.73 15.65 -6.42
C PRO A 121 -11.76 15.44 -7.55
N SER A 122 -11.52 14.49 -8.47
CA SER A 122 -12.45 14.19 -9.55
C SER A 122 -13.71 13.45 -9.12
N LEU A 123 -13.77 12.91 -7.89
CA LEU A 123 -14.89 12.09 -7.44
C LEU A 123 -16.23 12.81 -7.55
N THR A 124 -16.33 14.06 -7.08
CA THR A 124 -17.61 14.79 -7.00
C THR A 124 -18.33 14.89 -8.34
N LYS A 125 -17.61 15.18 -9.43
CA LYS A 125 -18.22 15.27 -10.77
C LYS A 125 -18.69 13.91 -11.30
N GLN A 126 -18.19 12.80 -10.74
CA GLN A 126 -18.51 11.44 -11.15
C GLN A 126 -19.67 10.82 -10.35
N LEU A 127 -20.01 11.35 -9.16
CA LEU A 127 -21.07 10.82 -8.29
C LEU A 127 -22.45 10.70 -8.97
N PRO A 128 -22.94 11.69 -9.75
CA PRO A 128 -24.23 11.55 -10.43
C PRO A 128 -24.24 10.39 -11.43
N LEU A 129 -23.13 10.18 -12.13
CA LEU A 129 -22.99 9.08 -13.08
C LEU A 129 -22.89 7.74 -12.35
N LEU A 130 -22.09 7.66 -11.28
CA LEU A 130 -21.99 6.48 -10.43
C LEU A 130 -23.36 6.05 -9.92
N LYS A 131 -24.15 7.00 -9.39
CA LYS A 131 -25.50 6.72 -8.88
C LYS A 131 -26.42 6.11 -9.94
N LYS A 132 -26.33 6.57 -11.18
CA LYS A 132 -27.11 6.05 -12.33
C LYS A 132 -26.74 4.61 -12.69
N TYR A 133 -25.49 4.21 -12.48
CA TYR A 133 -24.96 2.91 -12.91
C TYR A 133 -24.61 1.96 -11.76
N ALA A 134 -24.89 2.35 -10.51
CA ALA A 134 -24.50 1.61 -9.32
C ALA A 134 -25.00 0.16 -9.29
N SER A 135 -26.19 -0.10 -9.83
CA SER A 135 -26.77 -1.45 -9.89
C SER A 135 -26.20 -2.36 -10.99
N LYS A 136 -25.28 -1.85 -11.84
CA LYS A 136 -24.74 -2.59 -13.00
C LYS A 136 -23.32 -3.10 -12.79
N ALA A 137 -22.68 -2.77 -11.67
CA ALA A 137 -21.31 -3.12 -11.39
C ALA A 137 -21.13 -3.30 -9.89
N THR A 138 -20.13 -4.08 -9.52
CA THR A 138 -19.71 -4.22 -8.13
C THR A 138 -18.91 -2.99 -7.71
N ILE A 139 -19.33 -2.30 -6.66
CA ILE A 139 -18.70 -1.06 -6.18
C ILE A 139 -17.73 -1.39 -5.05
N PHE A 140 -16.46 -1.10 -5.29
CA PHE A 140 -15.39 -1.12 -4.31
C PHE A 140 -15.12 0.30 -3.86
N CYS A 141 -15.15 0.56 -2.56
CA CYS A 141 -15.00 1.88 -1.99
C CYS A 141 -13.77 1.93 -1.10
N ALA A 142 -12.93 2.95 -1.27
CA ALA A 142 -11.94 3.29 -0.26
C ALA A 142 -12.64 3.79 1.02
N ASP A 143 -12.09 3.47 2.19
CA ASP A 143 -12.57 3.92 3.51
C ASP A 143 -12.93 5.41 3.56
N SER A 144 -12.08 6.27 3.04
CA SER A 144 -12.28 7.71 2.98
C SER A 144 -13.42 8.15 2.04
N SER A 145 -13.79 7.33 1.05
CA SER A 145 -14.91 7.57 0.14
C SER A 145 -16.25 7.08 0.71
N TYR A 146 -16.23 6.22 1.74
CA TYR A 146 -17.45 5.60 2.27
C TYR A 146 -18.44 6.63 2.85
N PRO A 147 -18.03 7.59 3.71
CA PRO A 147 -18.94 8.63 4.19
C PRO A 147 -19.48 9.53 3.07
N ILE A 148 -18.69 9.74 2.01
CA ILE A 148 -19.09 10.54 0.84
C ILE A 148 -20.17 9.78 0.06
N LEU A 149 -19.96 8.50 -0.22
CA LEU A 149 -20.95 7.67 -0.90
C LEU A 149 -22.27 7.57 -0.11
N ALA A 150 -22.19 7.43 1.21
CA ALA A 150 -23.36 7.45 2.09
C ALA A 150 -24.15 8.77 1.98
N LYS A 151 -23.45 9.92 2.05
CA LYS A 151 -24.05 11.26 1.89
C LYS A 151 -24.79 11.42 0.55
N HIS A 152 -24.29 10.78 -0.51
CA HIS A 152 -24.89 10.85 -1.85
C HIS A 152 -25.89 9.71 -2.13
N GLY A 153 -26.12 8.82 -1.17
CA GLY A 153 -27.04 7.69 -1.28
C GLY A 153 -26.61 6.68 -2.34
N ILE A 154 -25.31 6.37 -2.39
CA ILE A 154 -24.71 5.37 -3.29
C ILE A 154 -24.15 4.25 -2.42
N LYS A 155 -24.79 3.08 -2.40
CA LYS A 155 -24.36 1.97 -1.55
C LYS A 155 -23.21 1.19 -2.23
N PRO A 156 -22.02 1.09 -1.63
CA PRO A 156 -20.96 0.21 -2.14
C PRO A 156 -21.23 -1.26 -1.78
N ASP A 157 -20.60 -2.21 -2.49
CA ASP A 157 -20.63 -3.63 -2.11
C ASP A 157 -19.50 -3.96 -1.14
N TYR A 158 -18.33 -3.35 -1.36
CA TYR A 158 -17.15 -3.52 -0.52
C TYR A 158 -16.61 -2.17 -0.06
N VAL A 159 -16.25 -2.07 1.23
CA VAL A 159 -15.48 -0.94 1.77
C VAL A 159 -14.17 -1.49 2.32
N LEU A 160 -13.05 -0.99 1.81
CA LEU A 160 -11.72 -1.48 2.19
C LEU A 160 -10.98 -0.46 3.05
N SER A 161 -10.18 -0.94 4.01
CA SER A 161 -9.30 -0.10 4.81
C SER A 161 -7.96 -0.77 5.08
N LEU A 162 -6.89 0.00 4.91
CA LEU A 162 -5.50 -0.45 4.99
C LEU A 162 -4.77 0.14 6.21
N GLU A 163 -5.11 1.38 6.55
CA GLU A 163 -4.32 2.21 7.47
C GLU A 163 -4.61 1.87 8.94
N ARG A 164 -3.60 2.10 9.78
CA ARG A 164 -3.57 1.67 11.19
C ARG A 164 -3.58 2.81 12.20
N ILE A 165 -4.02 3.99 11.75
CA ILE A 165 -4.04 5.23 12.56
C ILE A 165 -5.46 5.55 13.06
N PRO A 166 -5.61 6.29 14.18
CA PRO A 166 -6.93 6.70 14.67
C PRO A 166 -7.75 7.48 13.63
N LEU A 167 -7.09 8.35 12.85
CA LEU A 167 -7.75 9.21 11.86
C LEU A 167 -8.56 8.43 10.82
N THR A 168 -8.08 7.27 10.38
CA THR A 168 -8.81 6.43 9.41
C THR A 168 -9.95 5.65 10.05
N SER A 169 -9.91 5.41 11.36
CA SER A 169 -11.03 4.80 12.08
C SER A 169 -12.26 5.71 12.10
N GLU A 170 -12.06 7.03 12.08
CA GLU A 170 -13.17 7.99 12.12
C GLU A 170 -14.07 7.93 10.88
N PHE A 171 -13.61 7.38 9.76
CA PHE A 171 -14.49 7.11 8.61
C PHE A 171 -15.59 6.08 8.92
N PHE A 172 -15.44 5.31 9.99
CA PHE A 172 -16.42 4.33 10.46
C PHE A 172 -17.21 4.80 11.69
N ASN A 173 -16.83 5.93 12.30
CA ASN A 173 -17.50 6.52 13.46
C ASN A 173 -18.77 7.30 13.05
N ASN A 174 -19.70 6.58 12.46
CA ASN A 174 -21.01 7.04 12.01
C ASN A 174 -22.01 5.91 12.23
N ASP A 175 -23.30 6.21 12.08
CA ASP A 175 -24.36 5.22 12.02
C ASP A 175 -25.25 5.54 10.81
N PHE A 176 -25.15 4.73 9.76
CA PHE A 176 -25.92 4.90 8.54
C PHE A 176 -27.12 3.93 8.45
N GLY A 177 -27.36 3.13 9.50
CA GLY A 177 -28.50 2.21 9.60
C GLY A 177 -28.63 1.27 8.39
N GLU A 178 -29.81 1.25 7.77
CA GLU A 178 -30.13 0.37 6.62
C GLU A 178 -29.22 0.57 5.40
N PHE A 179 -28.53 1.70 5.29
CA PHE A 179 -27.54 1.90 4.23
C PHE A 179 -26.41 0.86 4.28
N ASP A 180 -26.01 0.44 5.49
CA ASP A 180 -24.90 -0.49 5.70
C ASP A 180 -25.25 -1.94 5.42
N LYS A 181 -26.52 -2.22 5.16
CA LYS A 181 -27.00 -3.56 4.87
C LYS A 181 -26.35 -4.11 3.60
N ASP A 182 -25.81 -5.32 3.73
CA ASP A 182 -25.10 -6.09 2.69
C ASP A 182 -23.74 -5.50 2.25
N ILE A 183 -23.26 -4.41 2.86
CA ILE A 183 -21.89 -3.94 2.65
C ILE A 183 -20.94 -4.90 3.38
N LEU A 184 -19.89 -5.36 2.70
CA LEU A 184 -18.78 -6.06 3.34
C LEU A 184 -17.60 -5.13 3.56
N PHE A 185 -17.25 -4.90 4.83
CA PHE A 185 -16.05 -4.15 5.20
C PHE A 185 -14.85 -5.10 5.24
N VAL A 186 -13.86 -4.92 4.35
CA VAL A 186 -12.67 -5.76 4.26
C VAL A 186 -11.46 -4.97 4.80
N LEU A 187 -11.04 -5.32 6.00
CA LEU A 187 -10.05 -4.57 6.76
C LEU A 187 -8.71 -5.30 6.81
N LYS A 188 -7.61 -4.58 6.75
CA LYS A 188 -6.31 -5.16 7.11
C LYS A 188 -6.34 -5.67 8.55
N SER A 189 -5.71 -6.80 8.82
CA SER A 189 -5.76 -7.47 10.14
C SER A 189 -5.17 -6.66 11.28
N TYR A 190 -4.44 -5.59 10.99
CA TYR A 190 -3.87 -4.66 11.95
C TYR A 190 -4.27 -3.21 11.67
N VAL A 191 -5.54 -2.99 11.29
CA VAL A 191 -6.16 -1.66 11.41
C VAL A 191 -6.26 -1.25 12.88
N HIS A 192 -6.42 0.05 13.12
CA HIS A 192 -6.58 0.57 14.47
C HIS A 192 -7.82 -0.03 15.17
N PRO A 193 -7.77 -0.45 16.46
CA PRO A 193 -8.88 -1.13 17.14
C PRO A 193 -10.20 -0.36 17.19
N HIS A 194 -10.16 0.96 17.07
CA HIS A 194 -11.38 1.76 16.95
C HIS A 194 -12.19 1.41 15.70
N THR A 195 -11.54 1.02 14.60
CA THR A 195 -12.22 0.63 13.36
C THR A 195 -13.16 -0.56 13.61
N THR A 196 -12.64 -1.66 14.18
CA THR A 196 -13.46 -2.85 14.48
C THR A 196 -14.52 -2.55 15.54
N LYS A 197 -14.18 -1.75 16.56
CA LYS A 197 -15.13 -1.29 17.59
C LYS A 197 -16.31 -0.52 16.99
N TYR A 198 -16.08 0.40 16.06
CA TYR A 198 -17.15 1.16 15.42
C TYR A 198 -18.01 0.29 14.50
N LEU A 199 -17.41 -0.65 13.78
CA LEU A 199 -18.18 -1.58 12.94
C LEU A 199 -19.07 -2.51 13.77
N GLN A 200 -18.55 -3.06 14.87
CA GLN A 200 -19.30 -3.91 15.80
C GLN A 200 -20.44 -3.17 16.48
N LYS A 201 -20.24 -1.90 16.87
CA LYS A 201 -21.26 -1.07 17.52
C LYS A 201 -22.57 -1.02 16.69
N ASN A 202 -22.46 -1.04 15.37
CA ASN A 202 -23.61 -0.94 14.46
C ASN A 202 -23.92 -2.27 13.76
N ASN A 203 -23.39 -3.40 14.26
CA ASN A 203 -23.57 -4.73 13.67
C ASN A 203 -23.20 -4.81 12.17
N ARG A 204 -22.18 -4.07 11.74
CA ARG A 204 -21.72 -4.06 10.35
C ARG A 204 -20.98 -5.37 10.04
N ASN A 205 -21.20 -5.90 8.84
CA ASN A 205 -20.54 -7.10 8.38
C ASN A 205 -19.10 -6.80 7.94
N PHE A 206 -18.11 -7.34 8.63
CA PHE A 206 -16.70 -7.11 8.30
C PHE A 206 -15.88 -8.38 8.32
N MET A 207 -14.71 -8.32 7.72
CA MET A 207 -13.68 -9.35 7.81
C MET A 207 -12.30 -8.71 7.93
N LEU A 208 -11.37 -9.46 8.51
CA LEU A 208 -9.98 -9.06 8.66
C LEU A 208 -9.10 -9.93 7.77
N VAL A 209 -8.29 -9.31 6.94
CA VAL A 209 -7.40 -9.97 5.98
C VAL A 209 -5.95 -9.65 6.31
N SER A 210 -5.09 -10.65 6.23
CA SER A 210 -3.66 -10.49 6.56
C SER A 210 -2.80 -10.37 5.31
N THR A 211 -1.72 -9.60 5.42
CA THR A 211 -0.62 -9.61 4.45
C THR A 211 0.51 -10.52 4.95
N TYR A 212 1.53 -10.72 4.11
CA TYR A 212 2.75 -11.39 4.51
C TYR A 212 3.57 -10.48 5.44
N ALA A 213 3.73 -10.89 6.68
CA ALA A 213 4.61 -10.25 7.65
C ALA A 213 5.17 -11.32 8.59
N SER A 214 6.43 -11.17 9.02
CA SER A 214 7.13 -12.17 9.84
C SER A 214 6.35 -12.57 11.10
N PHE A 215 5.79 -11.59 11.82
CA PHE A 215 5.01 -11.84 13.04
C PHE A 215 3.66 -12.52 12.76
N ILE A 216 3.05 -12.29 11.60
CA ILE A 216 1.79 -12.97 11.21
C ILE A 216 2.09 -14.40 10.77
N ASN A 217 3.15 -14.59 9.97
CA ASN A 217 3.57 -15.91 9.47
C ASN A 217 3.97 -16.84 10.62
N TYR A 218 4.52 -16.29 11.70
CA TYR A 218 4.88 -17.06 12.90
C TYR A 218 3.68 -17.81 13.51
N LEU A 219 2.47 -17.29 13.36
CA LEU A 219 1.25 -17.90 13.89
C LEU A 219 0.69 -19.04 13.05
N LYS A 220 1.24 -19.27 11.84
CA LYS A 220 0.84 -20.38 10.94
C LYS A 220 -0.66 -20.43 10.65
N LEU A 221 -1.26 -19.26 10.41
CA LEU A 221 -2.68 -19.12 10.05
C LEU A 221 -2.91 -19.22 8.53
N ASP A 222 -2.14 -20.08 7.86
CA ASP A 222 -2.13 -20.21 6.39
C ASP A 222 -3.52 -20.55 5.81
N ASP A 223 -4.37 -21.19 6.61
CA ASP A 223 -5.76 -21.52 6.24
C ASP A 223 -6.65 -20.30 6.05
N PHE A 224 -6.35 -19.18 6.71
CA PHE A 224 -7.10 -17.92 6.53
C PHE A 224 -6.73 -17.21 5.23
N GLY A 225 -5.56 -17.53 4.66
CA GLY A 225 -5.03 -16.94 3.44
C GLY A 225 -4.39 -15.57 3.65
N TYR A 226 -3.51 -15.23 2.72
CA TYR A 226 -2.80 -13.95 2.69
C TYR A 226 -3.20 -13.15 1.46
N PHE A 227 -3.27 -11.84 1.65
CA PHE A 227 -3.62 -10.88 0.62
C PHE A 227 -2.51 -9.84 0.50
N ASN A 228 -1.86 -9.78 -0.67
CA ASN A 228 -1.00 -8.65 -1.00
C ASN A 228 -1.89 -7.44 -1.37
N MET A 229 -1.75 -6.34 -0.63
CA MET A 229 -2.70 -5.23 -0.62
C MET A 229 -2.20 -3.96 -1.33
N GLY A 230 -0.97 -3.99 -1.88
CA GLY A 230 -0.34 -2.79 -2.45
C GLY A 230 -0.08 -1.69 -1.41
N PHE A 231 0.14 -0.46 -1.88
CA PHE A 231 0.58 0.67 -1.04
C PHE A 231 -0.53 1.65 -0.62
N SER A 232 -1.75 1.48 -1.12
CA SER A 232 -2.90 2.30 -0.77
C SER A 232 -4.19 1.49 -0.77
N VAL A 233 -5.25 2.01 -0.15
CA VAL A 233 -6.58 1.39 -0.19
C VAL A 233 -7.08 1.22 -1.63
N ALA A 234 -6.73 2.13 -2.53
CA ALA A 234 -7.09 2.02 -3.94
C ALA A 234 -6.35 0.86 -4.64
N ASN A 235 -5.08 0.65 -4.33
CA ASN A 235 -4.33 -0.54 -4.81
C ASN A 235 -4.94 -1.82 -4.24
N MET A 236 -5.31 -1.82 -2.95
CA MET A 236 -5.97 -2.95 -2.30
C MET A 236 -7.30 -3.28 -2.98
N ASN A 237 -8.13 -2.28 -3.29
CA ASN A 237 -9.37 -2.45 -4.06
C ASN A 237 -9.12 -3.08 -5.43
N PHE A 238 -8.10 -2.62 -6.14
CA PHE A 238 -7.75 -3.11 -7.47
C PHE A 238 -7.30 -4.57 -7.45
N LEU A 239 -6.40 -4.92 -6.53
CA LEU A 239 -5.92 -6.29 -6.36
C LEU A 239 -7.06 -7.24 -5.95
N LEU A 240 -7.96 -6.80 -5.05
CA LEU A 240 -9.13 -7.60 -4.70
C LEU A 240 -10.07 -7.80 -5.90
N ALA A 241 -10.32 -6.76 -6.69
CA ALA A 241 -11.16 -6.85 -7.89
C ALA A 241 -10.59 -7.86 -8.90
N ILE A 242 -9.26 -7.88 -9.10
CA ILE A 242 -8.56 -8.88 -9.93
C ILE A 242 -8.71 -10.28 -9.36
N HIS A 243 -8.48 -10.46 -8.05
CA HIS A 243 -8.56 -11.77 -7.40
C HIS A 243 -9.99 -12.34 -7.43
N LEU A 244 -11.00 -11.47 -7.40
CA LEU A 244 -12.41 -11.79 -7.62
C LEU A 244 -12.80 -11.97 -9.09
N LYS A 245 -11.85 -11.85 -10.03
CA LYS A 245 -12.01 -12.11 -11.47
C LYS A 245 -12.99 -11.20 -12.20
N HIS A 246 -13.13 -9.95 -11.76
CA HIS A 246 -13.80 -8.92 -12.57
C HIS A 246 -13.02 -8.70 -13.87
N LYS A 247 -13.68 -8.58 -15.01
CA LYS A 247 -13.05 -8.38 -16.32
C LYS A 247 -12.82 -6.90 -16.64
N ASN A 248 -13.79 -6.07 -16.27
CA ASN A 248 -13.76 -4.64 -16.49
C ASN A 248 -13.59 -3.94 -15.14
N ILE A 249 -12.48 -3.23 -14.94
CA ILE A 249 -12.22 -2.49 -13.71
C ILE A 249 -12.15 -1.00 -14.05
N VAL A 250 -13.11 -0.23 -13.55
CA VAL A 250 -13.23 1.21 -13.76
C VAL A 250 -12.74 1.94 -12.51
N LEU A 251 -11.81 2.87 -12.67
CA LEU A 251 -11.30 3.70 -11.57
C LEU A 251 -11.99 5.07 -11.63
N ILE A 252 -12.59 5.51 -10.52
CA ILE A 252 -13.17 6.85 -10.37
C ILE A 252 -12.64 7.51 -9.09
N GLY A 253 -12.54 8.84 -9.09
CA GLY A 253 -11.89 9.59 -8.01
C GLY A 253 -10.42 9.18 -7.80
N GLN A 254 -9.78 8.55 -8.79
CA GLN A 254 -8.41 8.08 -8.73
C GLN A 254 -7.49 9.08 -9.43
N ASP A 255 -7.31 10.26 -8.83
CA ASP A 255 -6.56 11.34 -9.47
C ASP A 255 -5.04 11.19 -9.34
N LEU A 256 -4.55 10.81 -8.16
CA LEU A 256 -3.10 10.77 -7.84
C LEU A 256 -2.37 12.08 -8.18
N ALA A 257 -3.11 13.18 -8.15
CA ALA A 257 -2.69 14.52 -8.52
C ALA A 257 -3.58 15.55 -7.82
N TYR A 258 -3.05 16.75 -7.66
CA TYR A 258 -3.79 17.88 -7.10
C TYR A 258 -4.79 18.44 -8.13
N ALA A 259 -5.92 18.94 -7.64
CA ALA A 259 -6.81 19.76 -8.44
C ALA A 259 -6.19 21.14 -8.75
N LYS A 260 -6.80 21.88 -9.68
CA LYS A 260 -6.34 23.24 -10.07
C LYS A 260 -6.34 24.23 -8.90
N ASP A 261 -7.21 24.02 -7.91
CA ASP A 261 -7.28 24.79 -6.67
C ASP A 261 -6.31 24.28 -5.58
N GLY A 262 -5.47 23.30 -5.90
CA GLY A 262 -4.47 22.72 -5.00
C GLY A 262 -5.02 21.66 -4.05
N LEU A 263 -6.31 21.32 -4.13
CA LEU A 263 -6.89 20.30 -3.27
C LEU A 263 -6.38 18.89 -3.64
N SER A 264 -6.06 18.11 -2.61
CA SER A 264 -5.64 16.70 -2.74
C SER A 264 -6.80 15.72 -2.76
N HIS A 265 -7.96 16.13 -2.25
CA HIS A 265 -9.16 15.32 -2.13
C HIS A 265 -10.39 16.13 -2.53
N THR A 266 -11.52 15.47 -2.71
CA THR A 266 -12.81 16.16 -2.89
C THR A 266 -13.18 17.00 -1.67
N LYS A 267 -13.94 18.08 -1.89
CA LYS A 267 -14.46 19.00 -0.85
C LYS A 267 -15.33 18.33 0.22
N ASP A 268 -15.89 17.16 -0.08
CA ASP A 268 -16.68 16.38 0.89
C ASP A 268 -15.81 15.51 1.81
N TYR A 269 -14.47 15.52 1.69
CA TYR A 269 -13.57 14.73 2.52
C TYR A 269 -13.44 15.32 3.94
N SER A 270 -13.66 14.48 4.96
CA SER A 270 -13.76 14.93 6.36
C SER A 270 -12.46 15.50 6.96
N ASN A 271 -11.30 15.14 6.41
CA ASN A 271 -9.99 15.52 6.97
C ASN A 271 -9.19 16.45 6.02
N LEU A 272 -9.88 17.31 5.26
CA LEU A 272 -9.23 18.24 4.33
C LEU A 272 -8.21 19.16 5.03
N ASP A 273 -8.51 19.57 6.26
CA ASP A 273 -7.63 20.40 7.11
C ASP A 273 -6.27 19.73 7.34
N LYS A 274 -6.22 18.39 7.44
CA LYS A 274 -4.99 17.62 7.63
C LYS A 274 -4.09 17.60 6.39
N HIS A 275 -4.54 18.16 5.27
CA HIS A 275 -3.79 18.24 4.02
C HIS A 275 -3.39 19.66 3.62
N GLU A 276 -3.64 20.66 4.48
CA GLU A 276 -3.16 22.02 4.25
C GLU A 276 -1.64 22.07 4.10
N GLY A 277 -1.15 22.86 3.14
CA GLY A 277 0.28 22.99 2.86
C GLY A 277 0.91 21.85 2.05
N HIS A 278 0.21 20.71 1.85
CA HIS A 278 0.75 19.59 1.06
C HIS A 278 1.05 19.99 -0.39
N PHE A 279 0.14 20.75 -1.01
CA PHE A 279 0.35 21.27 -2.36
C PHE A 279 1.61 22.11 -2.44
N GLN A 280 1.79 23.07 -1.52
CA GLN A 280 2.96 23.94 -1.49
C GLN A 280 4.26 23.16 -1.22
N ARG A 281 4.21 22.14 -0.37
CA ARG A 281 5.34 21.24 -0.09
C ARG A 281 5.80 20.52 -1.35
N ASP A 282 4.88 20.06 -2.19
CA ASP A 282 5.16 19.19 -3.33
C ASP A 282 5.29 19.92 -4.68
N LYS A 283 4.83 21.18 -4.73
CA LYS A 283 4.79 22.01 -5.95
C LYS A 283 6.12 22.01 -6.69
N ASN A 284 6.07 21.76 -8.00
CA ASN A 284 7.21 21.67 -8.92
C ASN A 284 8.22 20.56 -8.61
N LYS A 285 7.99 19.70 -7.59
CA LYS A 285 8.87 18.56 -7.28
C LYS A 285 8.40 17.29 -7.95
N TYR A 286 7.08 17.12 -8.05
CA TYR A 286 6.47 15.92 -8.61
C TYR A 286 5.33 16.32 -9.55
N THR A 287 5.39 15.85 -10.80
CA THR A 287 4.34 16.09 -11.79
C THR A 287 4.00 14.81 -12.55
N THR A 288 2.82 14.76 -13.13
CA THR A 288 2.38 13.67 -13.99
C THR A 288 1.60 14.19 -15.19
N GLN A 289 1.45 13.35 -16.22
CA GLN A 289 0.60 13.65 -17.36
C GLN A 289 -0.86 13.77 -16.92
N ALA A 290 -1.52 14.85 -17.37
CA ALA A 290 -2.93 15.07 -17.14
C ALA A 290 -3.78 14.16 -18.03
N TYR A 291 -5.00 13.87 -17.59
CA TYR A 291 -5.97 13.10 -18.37
C TYR A 291 -6.23 13.73 -19.75
N GLY A 292 -6.25 12.91 -20.79
CA GLY A 292 -6.56 13.33 -22.17
C GLY A 292 -5.47 14.19 -22.81
N ASP A 293 -4.21 13.99 -22.42
CA ASP A 293 -3.04 14.72 -22.93
C ASP A 293 -3.07 16.25 -22.74
N ASN A 294 -3.81 16.69 -21.72
CA ASN A 294 -4.01 18.11 -21.41
C ASN A 294 -2.87 18.73 -20.58
N GLY A 295 -1.62 18.37 -20.88
CA GLY A 295 -0.42 18.89 -20.21
C GLY A 295 -0.05 18.13 -18.93
N LYS A 296 0.61 18.82 -18.00
CA LYS A 296 1.07 18.25 -16.72
C LYS A 296 0.29 18.79 -15.54
N VAL A 297 0.11 17.95 -14.53
CA VAL A 297 -0.50 18.31 -13.23
C VAL A 297 0.46 17.99 -12.08
N GLU A 298 0.36 18.79 -11.02
CA GLU A 298 1.12 18.59 -9.79
C GLU A 298 0.69 17.29 -9.09
N SER A 299 1.66 16.59 -8.53
CA SER A 299 1.47 15.33 -7.81
C SER A 299 2.37 15.30 -6.57
N SER A 300 2.54 14.14 -5.96
CA SER A 300 3.44 13.94 -4.82
C SER A 300 4.32 12.71 -5.04
N PHE A 301 5.37 12.60 -4.23
CA PHE A 301 6.21 11.40 -4.19
C PHE A 301 5.37 10.13 -3.96
N VAL A 302 4.52 10.16 -2.94
CA VAL A 302 3.69 9.01 -2.53
C VAL A 302 2.70 8.62 -3.65
N TRP A 303 2.08 9.59 -4.31
CA TRP A 303 1.17 9.30 -5.41
C TRP A 303 1.87 8.78 -6.67
N THR A 304 3.12 9.20 -6.88
CA THR A 304 3.97 8.63 -7.94
C THR A 304 4.25 7.16 -7.66
N LEU A 305 4.54 6.79 -6.40
CA LEU A 305 4.68 5.39 -5.99
C LEU A 305 3.38 4.60 -6.20
N PHE A 306 2.23 5.15 -5.78
CA PHE A 306 0.94 4.49 -5.97
C PHE A 306 0.62 4.27 -7.44
N ARG A 307 0.88 5.27 -8.30
CA ARG A 307 0.71 5.16 -9.76
C ARG A 307 1.60 4.06 -10.33
N HIS A 308 2.88 4.04 -9.96
CA HIS A 308 3.80 3.01 -10.43
C HIS A 308 3.33 1.61 -10.02
N ASN A 309 2.86 1.44 -8.78
CA ASN A 309 2.30 0.16 -8.34
C ASN A 309 1.06 -0.23 -9.16
N PHE A 310 0.14 0.69 -9.46
CA PHE A 310 -0.97 0.43 -10.37
C PHE A 310 -0.50 -0.01 -11.77
N GLU A 311 0.48 0.67 -12.36
CA GLU A 311 1.01 0.33 -13.68
C GLU A 311 1.58 -1.09 -13.71
N GLN A 312 2.34 -1.47 -12.66
CA GLN A 312 2.86 -2.83 -12.50
C GLN A 312 1.74 -3.85 -12.28
N ASP A 313 0.79 -3.56 -11.40
CA ASP A 313 -0.32 -4.47 -11.09
C ASP A 313 -1.22 -4.69 -12.32
N VAL A 314 -1.48 -3.66 -13.13
CA VAL A 314 -2.21 -3.76 -14.40
C VAL A 314 -1.46 -4.63 -15.40
N ALA A 315 -0.14 -4.44 -15.53
CA ALA A 315 0.69 -5.27 -16.41
C ALA A 315 0.69 -6.74 -15.98
N ASN A 316 0.83 -6.99 -14.67
CA ASN A 316 0.81 -8.32 -14.08
C ASN A 316 -0.57 -8.99 -14.20
N ALA A 317 -1.65 -8.23 -14.02
CA ALA A 317 -3.02 -8.72 -14.15
C ALA A 317 -3.28 -9.28 -15.55
N LYS A 318 -2.86 -8.55 -16.59
CA LYS A 318 -2.97 -8.97 -18.00
C LYS A 318 -2.19 -10.25 -18.31
N LYS A 319 -1.08 -10.50 -17.62
CA LYS A 319 -0.23 -11.67 -17.86
C LYS A 319 -0.72 -12.93 -17.12
N ASN A 320 -1.20 -12.74 -15.89
CA ASN A 320 -1.40 -13.86 -14.96
C ASN A 320 -2.88 -14.16 -14.64
N TYR A 321 -3.81 -13.24 -14.95
CA TYR A 321 -5.20 -13.36 -14.51
C TYR A 321 -6.25 -13.32 -15.63
N TYR A 322 -5.90 -12.80 -16.81
CA TYR A 322 -6.78 -12.68 -17.99
C TYR A 322 -6.21 -13.38 -19.22
#